data_AF-A0A162LHY2-F1
#
_entry.id   AF-A0A162LHY2-F1
#
_cell.length_a   1.000
_cell.length_b   1.000
_cell.length_c   1.000
_cell.angle_alpha   90.00
_cell.angle_beta   90.00
_cell.angle_gamma   90.00
#
_symmetry.space_group_name_H-M   'P 1'
#
loop_
_entity.id
_entity.type
_entity.pdbx_description
1 polymer ?
#
loop_
_entity_poly.entity_id
_entity_poly.type
_entity_poly.pdbx_seq_one_letter_code
_entity_poly.pdbx_strand_id
1 'polypeptide(L)'
;MQRSVKSTSQLASFCGYNSRGCPRCHITEPAETGSVKPYKDGRPETKPLEAPSFLVPAVIEALRRSKKYKPIVQVVPGEADGYCARTAVEIGGVVITSDSDLLVHDLGAGGVALLRNIYEDDGGVVRAAVYRPREIFHTLGLSGSANICRFAYERSCSVHATTAMLVRLCSEPVKDEQGYKEFCIQYSEEERAAIPTFHLGDRLALDGLDPRWSELLLQISQSTPSNETVDTFRMFLPVLIDSSEKGTAWENSRYIRQLAYSLARNMLPGISGSVHEYRRVQTRDQSGRQVTLLSQSAIHTEVADLADTLERLAILLPGKRDALHWHLAYIILDIRGSAADARASFVVDMLQQAKWPGEHADTIPWTFVHFVAHLQAIYYSLRMLTQLIHASRADAKALAGPSFAKLAQALDRLPLLEDSPDARGVSKLLRTVPAGKTSGILAHFVELPKPQKENEKTRKRTKKQKNNGAVSKKPAKSIAASNMFGLLPMD
;
A
#
# COMPACT_ATOMS: atom_id res chain seq x y z
N MET A 1 5.38 -3.71 -13.34
CA MET A 1 5.96 -2.50 -13.97
C MET A 1 4.95 -1.63 -14.73
N GLN A 2 4.19 -2.15 -15.71
CA GLN A 2 3.20 -1.34 -16.47
C GLN A 2 2.14 -0.67 -15.58
N ARG A 3 1.62 -1.38 -14.58
CA ARG A 3 0.70 -0.81 -13.57
C ARG A 3 1.33 0.40 -12.86
N SER A 4 2.59 0.28 -12.40
CA SER A 4 3.34 1.36 -11.73
C SER A 4 3.59 2.58 -12.62
N VAL A 5 3.86 2.37 -13.92
CA VAL A 5 3.98 3.46 -14.91
C VAL A 5 2.67 4.22 -15.04
N LYS A 6 1.58 3.49 -15.28
CA LYS A 6 0.23 4.07 -15.40
C LYS A 6 -0.12 4.89 -14.16
N SER A 7 0.18 4.35 -12.98
CA SER A 7 -0.08 5.02 -11.72
C SER A 7 0.68 6.35 -11.58
N THR A 8 2.00 6.31 -11.82
CA THR A 8 2.82 7.52 -11.71
C THR A 8 2.39 8.60 -12.71
N SER A 9 2.03 8.22 -13.94
CA SER A 9 1.52 9.15 -14.95
C SER A 9 0.15 9.73 -14.59
N GLN A 10 -0.73 8.94 -13.99
CA GLN A 10 -2.05 9.38 -13.53
C GLN A 10 -1.92 10.39 -12.38
N LEU A 11 -1.08 10.12 -11.39
CA LEU A 11 -0.79 11.06 -10.31
C LEU A 11 -0.18 12.37 -10.85
N ALA A 12 0.79 12.30 -11.76
CA ALA A 12 1.39 13.49 -12.36
C ALA A 12 0.36 14.35 -13.11
N SER A 13 -0.50 13.70 -13.90
CA SER A 13 -1.61 14.39 -14.60
C SER A 13 -2.56 15.03 -13.61
N PHE A 14 -2.92 14.32 -12.53
CA PHE A 14 -3.80 14.82 -11.48
C PHE A 14 -3.23 16.05 -10.76
N CYS A 15 -1.94 16.04 -10.42
CA CYS A 15 -1.24 17.20 -9.88
C CYS A 15 -1.32 18.39 -10.85
N GLY A 16 -1.09 18.15 -12.14
CA GLY A 16 -1.18 19.17 -13.19
C GLY A 16 -2.57 19.80 -13.33
N TYR A 17 -3.64 18.98 -13.32
CA TYR A 17 -5.02 19.47 -13.36
C TYR A 17 -5.43 20.23 -12.08
N ASN A 18 -4.78 19.95 -10.95
CA ASN A 18 -5.10 20.52 -9.65
C ASN A 18 -3.96 21.40 -9.10
N SER A 19 -3.42 22.30 -9.92
CA SER A 19 -2.25 23.12 -9.57
C SER A 19 -2.43 23.99 -8.31
N ARG A 20 -3.66 24.35 -7.96
CA ARG A 20 -3.99 25.15 -6.75
C ARG A 20 -3.99 24.34 -5.45
N GLY A 21 -3.91 23.01 -5.52
CA GLY A 21 -3.92 22.10 -4.37
C GLY A 21 -4.77 20.87 -4.62
N CYS A 22 -4.60 19.84 -3.79
CA CYS A 22 -5.31 18.58 -3.89
C CYS A 22 -6.76 18.71 -3.39
N PRO A 23 -7.78 18.28 -4.16
CA PRO A 23 -9.15 18.21 -3.66
C PRO A 23 -9.26 17.29 -2.44
N ARG A 24 -9.95 17.76 -1.40
CA ARG A 24 -10.04 17.10 -0.10
C ARG A 24 -10.58 15.66 -0.16
N CYS A 25 -11.50 15.38 -1.09
CA CYS A 25 -12.13 14.06 -1.26
C CYS A 25 -11.16 12.93 -1.64
N HIS A 26 -9.95 13.24 -2.13
CA HIS A 26 -8.95 12.22 -2.49
C HIS A 26 -7.98 11.87 -1.36
N ILE A 27 -7.96 12.65 -0.28
CA ILE A 27 -6.97 12.54 0.81
C ILE A 27 -7.61 12.47 2.20
N THR A 28 -8.93 12.64 2.28
CA THR A 28 -9.74 12.44 3.48
C THR A 28 -11.09 11.85 3.06
N GLU A 29 -11.71 11.05 3.92
CA GLU A 29 -13.06 10.55 3.63
C GLU A 29 -14.08 11.69 3.48
N PRO A 30 -15.08 11.53 2.59
CA PRO A 30 -16.26 12.38 2.62
C PRO A 30 -16.91 12.27 4.00
N ALA A 31 -17.26 13.40 4.62
CA ALA A 31 -17.93 13.42 5.93
C ALA A 31 -19.35 12.82 5.90
N GLU A 32 -19.85 12.49 4.71
CA GLU A 32 -21.18 11.93 4.49
C GLU A 32 -21.08 10.46 4.11
N THR A 33 -21.34 9.61 5.10
CA THR A 33 -21.72 8.20 4.91
C THR A 33 -23.10 8.15 4.23
N GLY A 34 -23.16 8.58 2.97
CA GLY A 34 -24.26 8.21 2.10
C GLY A 34 -24.28 6.69 1.97
N SER A 35 -25.47 6.10 1.91
CA SER A 35 -25.64 4.69 1.52
C SER A 35 -24.99 4.52 0.13
N VAL A 36 -23.79 3.94 0.11
CA VAL A 36 -23.17 3.49 -1.13
C VAL A 36 -24.15 2.47 -1.69
N LYS A 37 -24.74 2.78 -2.84
CA LYS A 37 -25.55 1.82 -3.61
C LYS A 37 -24.60 1.12 -4.57
N PRO A 38 -24.08 -0.07 -4.23
CA PRO A 38 -22.99 -0.70 -4.97
C PRO A 38 -23.40 -1.12 -6.40
N TYR A 39 -24.69 -1.23 -6.67
CA TYR A 39 -25.26 -1.70 -7.95
C TYR A 39 -26.00 -0.60 -8.73
N LYS A 40 -25.86 0.67 -8.34
CA LYS A 40 -26.47 1.77 -9.12
C LYS A 40 -25.73 1.96 -10.44
N ASP A 41 -26.48 1.96 -11.53
CA ASP A 41 -26.02 2.44 -12.84
C ASP A 41 -25.65 3.93 -12.74
N GLY A 42 -24.36 4.21 -12.67
CA GLY A 42 -23.85 5.57 -12.63
C GLY A 42 -22.34 5.56 -12.52
N ARG A 43 -21.65 6.22 -13.46
CA ARG A 43 -20.25 6.56 -13.24
C ARG A 43 -20.20 7.50 -12.02
N PRO A 44 -19.32 7.26 -11.03
CA PRO A 44 -19.16 8.22 -9.93
C PRO A 44 -18.87 9.62 -10.51
N GLU A 45 -19.52 10.65 -9.96
CA GLU A 45 -19.39 12.04 -10.43
C GLU A 45 -17.93 12.51 -10.45
N THR A 46 -17.11 11.97 -9.56
CA THR A 46 -15.66 12.13 -9.55
C THR A 46 -15.01 10.80 -9.94
N LYS A 47 -14.23 10.82 -11.02
CA LYS A 47 -13.35 9.70 -11.34
C LYS A 47 -12.31 9.62 -10.21
N PRO A 48 -12.26 8.54 -9.41
CA PRO A 48 -11.25 8.44 -8.38
C PRO A 48 -9.88 8.56 -9.04
N LEU A 49 -9.02 9.42 -8.48
CA LEU A 49 -7.59 9.16 -8.52
C LEU A 49 -7.41 7.72 -8.00
N GLU A 50 -6.43 7.00 -8.53
CA GLU A 50 -6.15 5.59 -8.21
C GLU A 50 -6.53 5.12 -6.80
N ALA A 51 -6.77 3.81 -6.68
CA ALA A 51 -6.96 3.17 -5.39
C ALA A 51 -5.95 3.71 -4.35
N PRO A 52 -6.43 4.20 -3.19
CA PRO A 52 -5.57 4.76 -2.15
C PRO A 52 -4.37 3.86 -1.83
N SER A 53 -3.22 4.46 -1.53
CA SER A 53 -1.91 3.79 -1.45
C SER A 53 -1.91 2.51 -0.61
N PHE A 54 -2.69 2.51 0.48
CA PHE A 54 -2.77 1.40 1.43
C PHE A 54 -4.13 0.68 1.40
N LEU A 55 -4.94 0.83 0.35
CA LEU A 55 -6.28 0.22 0.31
C LEU A 55 -6.23 -1.30 0.45
N VAL A 56 -5.43 -1.98 -0.36
CA VAL A 56 -5.32 -3.45 -0.33
C VAL A 56 -4.87 -3.97 1.05
N PRO A 57 -3.75 -3.51 1.63
CA PRO A 57 -3.35 -3.97 2.96
C PRO A 57 -4.35 -3.57 4.05
N ALA A 58 -5.10 -2.46 3.89
CA ALA A 58 -6.16 -2.07 4.83
C ALA A 58 -7.35 -3.03 4.77
N VAL A 59 -7.75 -3.45 3.56
CA VAL A 59 -8.79 -4.47 3.37
C VAL A 59 -8.38 -5.78 4.02
N ILE A 60 -7.14 -6.23 3.79
CA ILE A 60 -6.61 -7.46 4.41
C ILE A 60 -6.66 -7.33 5.94
N GLU A 61 -6.14 -6.24 6.50
CA GLU A 61 -6.12 -6.02 7.95
C GLU A 61 -7.54 -6.00 8.57
N ALA A 62 -8.50 -5.33 7.91
CA ALA A 62 -9.89 -5.29 8.35
C ALA A 62 -10.55 -6.68 8.30
N LEU A 63 -10.42 -7.40 7.18
CA LEU A 63 -10.98 -8.75 7.02
C LEU A 63 -10.42 -9.74 8.03
N ARG A 64 -9.12 -9.63 8.34
CA ARG A 64 -8.42 -10.47 9.32
C ARG A 64 -8.84 -10.20 10.76
N ARG A 65 -9.29 -8.99 11.06
CA ARG A 65 -9.82 -8.62 12.38
C ARG A 65 -11.30 -8.96 12.53
N SER A 66 -12.04 -9.03 11.43
CA SER A 66 -13.44 -9.47 11.44
C SER A 66 -13.56 -10.96 11.81
N LYS A 67 -14.35 -11.26 12.85
CA LYS A 67 -14.66 -12.66 13.22
C LYS A 67 -15.36 -13.41 12.08
N LYS A 68 -16.17 -12.69 11.29
CA LYS A 68 -16.94 -13.24 10.17
C LYS A 68 -16.05 -13.61 8.98
N TYR A 69 -15.12 -12.73 8.59
CA TYR A 69 -14.35 -12.90 7.37
C TYR A 69 -12.99 -13.58 7.57
N LYS A 70 -12.36 -13.43 8.75
CA LYS A 70 -11.08 -14.07 9.09
C LYS A 70 -10.97 -15.56 8.72
N PRO A 71 -11.98 -16.44 8.97
CA PRO A 71 -11.86 -17.87 8.67
C PRO A 71 -11.98 -18.22 7.18
N ILE A 72 -12.42 -17.29 6.33
CA ILE A 72 -12.70 -17.53 4.90
C ILE A 72 -11.85 -16.66 3.97
N VAL A 73 -10.91 -15.89 4.51
CA VAL A 73 -10.00 -15.02 3.76
C VAL A 73 -8.60 -15.59 3.83
N GLN A 74 -7.96 -15.71 2.67
CA GLN A 74 -6.63 -16.26 2.50
C GLN A 74 -5.78 -15.33 1.63
N VAL A 75 -4.53 -15.11 2.03
CA VAL A 75 -3.51 -14.49 1.18
C VAL A 75 -2.67 -15.60 0.54
N VAL A 76 -2.50 -15.57 -0.78
CA VAL A 76 -1.85 -16.63 -1.54
C VAL A 76 -0.48 -16.19 -2.09
N PRO A 77 0.51 -17.10 -2.22
CA PRO A 77 1.84 -16.79 -2.74
C PRO A 77 1.87 -16.76 -4.28
N GLY A 78 1.15 -15.81 -4.87
CA GLY A 78 1.06 -15.62 -6.32
C GLY A 78 -0.18 -14.83 -6.72
N GLU A 79 -0.50 -14.83 -8.01
CA GLU A 79 -1.72 -14.20 -8.52
C GLU A 79 -2.96 -14.95 -8.04
N ALA A 80 -3.94 -14.20 -7.51
CA ALA A 80 -5.15 -14.78 -6.93
C ALA A 80 -5.97 -15.59 -7.93
N ASP A 81 -5.92 -15.22 -9.21
CA ASP A 81 -6.67 -15.84 -10.30
C ASP A 81 -6.37 -17.33 -10.44
N GLY A 82 -5.09 -17.72 -10.44
CA GLY A 82 -4.69 -19.12 -10.53
C GLY A 82 -5.09 -19.97 -9.31
N TYR A 83 -5.22 -19.36 -8.12
CA TYR A 83 -5.75 -20.05 -6.93
C TYR A 83 -7.26 -20.18 -6.99
N CYS A 84 -7.96 -19.11 -7.37
CA CYS A 84 -9.41 -19.11 -7.53
C CYS A 84 -9.84 -20.11 -8.61
N ALA A 85 -9.11 -20.17 -9.72
CA ALA A 85 -9.36 -21.13 -10.80
C ALA A 85 -9.27 -22.58 -10.31
N ARG A 86 -8.20 -22.92 -9.59
CA ARG A 86 -8.04 -24.26 -9.00
C ARG A 86 -9.14 -24.60 -8.00
N THR A 87 -9.48 -23.68 -7.11
CA THR A 87 -10.61 -23.90 -6.19
C THR A 87 -11.89 -24.13 -6.98
N ALA A 88 -12.15 -23.39 -8.05
CA ALA A 88 -13.31 -23.61 -8.92
C ALA A 88 -13.29 -24.99 -9.62
N VAL A 89 -12.10 -25.51 -9.97
CA VAL A 89 -11.96 -26.89 -10.49
C VAL A 89 -12.29 -27.93 -9.41
N GLU A 90 -11.80 -27.74 -8.18
CA GLU A 90 -11.90 -28.72 -7.10
C GLU A 90 -13.31 -28.80 -6.49
N ILE A 91 -13.97 -27.66 -6.28
CA ILE A 91 -15.26 -27.59 -5.59
C ILE A 91 -16.40 -27.00 -6.44
N GLY A 92 -16.12 -26.56 -7.66
CA GLY A 92 -17.08 -25.82 -8.49
C GLY A 92 -17.26 -24.37 -8.03
N GLY A 93 -18.38 -23.76 -8.43
CA GLY A 93 -18.75 -22.41 -8.01
C GLY A 93 -18.46 -21.33 -9.04
N VAL A 94 -18.59 -20.07 -8.61
CA VAL A 94 -18.43 -18.88 -9.45
C VAL A 94 -17.39 -17.96 -8.85
N VAL A 95 -16.33 -17.67 -9.61
CA VAL A 95 -15.33 -16.68 -9.23
C VAL A 95 -15.83 -15.29 -9.63
N ILE A 96 -15.80 -14.35 -8.70
CA ILE A 96 -16.20 -12.96 -8.94
C ILE A 96 -14.93 -12.11 -9.10
N THR A 97 -14.73 -11.51 -10.27
CA THR A 97 -13.52 -10.71 -10.58
C THR A 97 -13.83 -9.56 -11.54
N SER A 98 -12.93 -8.58 -11.66
CA SER A 98 -12.98 -7.61 -12.78
C SER A 98 -12.11 -8.04 -13.96
N ASP A 99 -11.20 -8.98 -13.74
CA ASP A 99 -10.17 -9.40 -14.69
C ASP A 99 -10.70 -10.54 -15.56
N SER A 100 -10.68 -10.32 -16.87
CA SER A 100 -11.27 -11.25 -17.85
C SER A 100 -10.32 -12.35 -18.30
N ASP A 101 -9.03 -12.21 -18.02
CA ASP A 101 -8.00 -13.24 -18.23
C ASP A 101 -8.24 -14.49 -17.38
N LEU A 102 -9.01 -14.39 -16.29
CA LEU A 102 -9.48 -15.57 -15.54
C LEU A 102 -10.19 -16.60 -16.43
N LEU A 103 -10.82 -16.17 -17.53
CA LEU A 103 -11.47 -17.06 -18.52
C LEU A 103 -10.48 -17.94 -19.29
N VAL A 104 -9.18 -17.65 -19.22
CA VAL A 104 -8.12 -18.42 -19.86
C VAL A 104 -7.74 -19.66 -19.03
N HIS A 105 -7.89 -19.60 -17.71
CA HIS A 105 -7.65 -20.74 -16.84
C HIS A 105 -8.69 -21.85 -17.05
N ASP A 106 -8.32 -23.11 -16.81
CA ASP A 106 -9.31 -24.18 -16.68
C ASP A 106 -10.03 -24.03 -15.35
N LEU A 107 -11.35 -23.80 -15.42
CA LEU A 107 -12.23 -23.63 -14.25
C LEU A 107 -13.06 -24.89 -13.96
N GLY A 108 -12.83 -26.00 -14.68
CA GLY A 108 -13.66 -27.18 -14.49
C GLY A 108 -15.11 -26.93 -14.92
N ALA A 109 -16.05 -27.31 -14.07
CA ALA A 109 -17.47 -26.96 -14.21
C ALA A 109 -17.83 -25.58 -13.63
N GLY A 110 -16.84 -24.85 -13.09
CA GLY A 110 -17.00 -23.53 -12.53
C GLY A 110 -17.25 -22.45 -13.58
N GLY A 111 -17.50 -21.23 -13.11
CA GLY A 111 -17.71 -20.06 -13.97
C GLY A 111 -17.14 -18.78 -13.40
N VAL A 112 -17.19 -17.72 -14.20
CA VAL A 112 -16.72 -16.38 -13.83
C VAL A 112 -17.88 -15.40 -13.93
N ALA A 113 -18.10 -14.61 -12.88
CA ALA A 113 -18.96 -13.44 -12.92
C ALA A 113 -18.09 -12.19 -12.89
N LEU A 114 -18.23 -11.33 -13.91
CA LEU A 114 -17.49 -10.08 -13.95
C LEU A 114 -18.20 -9.01 -13.12
N LEU A 115 -17.47 -8.30 -12.26
CA LEU A 115 -18.03 -7.26 -11.37
C LEU A 115 -18.86 -6.22 -12.15
N ARG A 116 -18.40 -5.84 -13.35
CA ARG A 116 -19.10 -4.91 -14.25
C ARG A 116 -20.45 -5.41 -14.78
N ASN A 117 -20.74 -6.69 -14.64
CA ASN A 117 -21.97 -7.35 -15.09
C ASN A 117 -22.88 -7.74 -13.91
N ILE A 118 -22.55 -7.32 -12.69
CA ILE A 118 -23.39 -7.51 -11.52
C ILE A 118 -24.28 -6.26 -11.39
N TYR A 119 -25.59 -6.44 -11.42
CA TYR A 119 -26.56 -5.34 -11.33
C TYR A 119 -27.75 -5.75 -10.46
N GLU A 120 -28.46 -4.77 -9.93
CA GLU A 120 -29.71 -4.97 -9.19
C GLU A 120 -30.87 -4.68 -10.15
N ASP A 121 -31.79 -5.63 -10.31
CA ASP A 121 -32.97 -5.44 -11.15
C ASP A 121 -34.04 -4.55 -10.47
N ASP A 122 -35.11 -4.20 -11.19
CA ASP A 122 -36.20 -3.37 -10.67
C ASP A 122 -36.91 -3.97 -9.44
N GLY A 123 -36.74 -5.28 -9.20
CA GLY A 123 -37.26 -5.99 -8.03
C GLY A 123 -36.30 -6.01 -6.84
N GLY A 124 -35.14 -5.36 -6.93
CA GLY A 124 -34.12 -5.36 -5.89
C GLY A 124 -33.27 -6.64 -5.86
N VAL A 125 -33.34 -7.49 -6.89
CA VAL A 125 -32.59 -8.75 -6.95
C VAL A 125 -31.26 -8.51 -7.65
N VAL A 126 -30.16 -8.87 -6.97
CA VAL A 126 -28.82 -8.83 -7.55
C VAL A 126 -28.65 -9.99 -8.54
N ARG A 127 -28.37 -9.65 -9.80
CA ARG A 127 -28.13 -10.59 -10.89
C ARG A 127 -26.72 -10.41 -11.45
N ALA A 128 -26.18 -11.48 -12.04
CA ALA A 128 -24.88 -11.46 -12.68
C ALA A 128 -24.86 -12.37 -13.92
N ALA A 129 -24.15 -11.95 -14.97
CA ALA A 129 -23.81 -12.83 -16.07
C ALA A 129 -22.64 -13.75 -15.68
N VAL A 130 -22.85 -15.06 -15.77
CA VAL A 130 -21.82 -16.08 -15.48
C VAL A 130 -21.30 -16.68 -16.78
N TYR A 131 -20.00 -16.55 -17.01
CA TYR A 131 -19.30 -17.10 -18.16
C TYR A 131 -18.69 -18.44 -17.78
N ARG A 132 -18.95 -19.48 -18.57
CA ARG A 132 -18.38 -20.82 -18.38
C ARG A 132 -17.43 -21.14 -19.54
N PRO A 133 -16.09 -21.05 -19.34
CA PRO A 133 -15.13 -21.25 -20.42
C PRO A 133 -15.36 -22.54 -21.20
N ARG A 134 -15.57 -23.68 -20.53
CA ARG A 134 -15.81 -24.96 -21.23
C ARG A 134 -17.00 -24.93 -22.18
N GLU A 135 -18.12 -24.32 -21.77
CA GLU A 135 -19.32 -24.20 -22.62
C GLU A 135 -19.12 -23.23 -23.78
N ILE A 136 -18.45 -22.09 -23.52
CA ILE A 136 -18.12 -21.10 -24.55
C ILE A 136 -17.25 -21.75 -25.63
N PHE A 137 -16.19 -22.42 -25.23
CA PHE A 137 -15.22 -23.02 -26.15
C PHE A 137 -15.76 -24.27 -26.86
N HIS A 138 -16.60 -25.06 -26.20
CA HIS A 138 -17.38 -26.11 -26.86
C HIS A 138 -18.28 -25.56 -27.97
N THR A 139 -18.99 -24.45 -27.70
CA THR A 139 -19.85 -23.77 -28.69
C THR A 139 -19.05 -23.22 -29.87
N LEU A 140 -17.80 -22.82 -29.63
CA LEU A 140 -16.88 -22.35 -30.67
C LEU A 140 -16.18 -23.49 -31.46
N GLY A 141 -16.44 -24.75 -31.14
CA GLY A 141 -15.77 -25.90 -31.77
C GLY A 141 -14.31 -26.09 -31.32
N LEU A 142 -13.91 -25.47 -30.21
CA LEU A 142 -12.55 -25.46 -29.67
C LEU A 142 -12.51 -26.26 -28.35
N SER A 143 -12.45 -27.59 -28.41
CA SER A 143 -12.50 -28.42 -27.19
C SER A 143 -11.12 -28.63 -26.58
N GLY A 144 -10.94 -28.38 -25.27
CA GLY A 144 -9.70 -28.62 -24.52
C GLY A 144 -8.99 -27.35 -24.02
N SER A 145 -8.25 -27.44 -22.91
CA SER A 145 -7.58 -26.30 -22.25
C SER A 145 -6.50 -25.67 -23.14
N ALA A 146 -5.75 -26.47 -23.90
CA ALA A 146 -4.77 -25.96 -24.86
C ALA A 146 -5.39 -25.03 -25.92
N ASN A 147 -6.67 -25.24 -26.28
CA ASN A 147 -7.38 -24.39 -27.22
C ASN A 147 -7.85 -23.07 -26.60
N ILE A 148 -8.07 -23.04 -25.29
CA ILE A 148 -8.39 -21.81 -24.55
C ILE A 148 -7.16 -20.89 -24.53
N CYS A 149 -6.00 -21.42 -24.14
CA CYS A 149 -4.75 -20.65 -24.16
C CYS A 149 -4.38 -20.21 -25.58
N ARG A 150 -4.55 -21.08 -26.59
CA ARG A 150 -4.34 -20.75 -28.01
C ARG A 150 -5.20 -19.56 -28.44
N PHE A 151 -6.49 -19.58 -28.13
CA PHE A 151 -7.40 -18.51 -28.51
C PHE A 151 -7.08 -17.19 -27.80
N ALA A 152 -6.74 -17.25 -26.51
CA ALA A 152 -6.35 -16.09 -25.72
C ALA A 152 -5.05 -15.47 -26.23
N TYR A 153 -4.06 -16.30 -26.59
CA TYR A 153 -2.81 -15.86 -27.21
C TYR A 153 -3.08 -15.13 -28.53
N GLU A 154 -3.88 -15.71 -29.43
CA GLU A 154 -4.21 -15.07 -30.72
C GLU A 154 -4.98 -13.74 -30.53
N ARG A 155 -5.87 -13.66 -29.53
CA ARG A 155 -6.52 -12.40 -29.13
C ARG A 155 -5.51 -11.36 -28.66
N SER A 156 -4.48 -11.78 -27.93
CA SER A 156 -3.42 -10.89 -27.44
C SER A 156 -2.56 -10.34 -28.60
N CYS A 157 -2.27 -11.16 -29.60
CA CYS A 157 -1.55 -10.77 -30.81
C CYS A 157 -2.42 -9.89 -31.74
N SER A 158 -3.73 -10.13 -31.76
CA SER A 158 -4.67 -9.48 -32.68
C SER A 158 -5.87 -8.89 -31.95
N VAL A 159 -5.65 -7.78 -31.24
CA VAL A 159 -6.64 -7.11 -30.36
C VAL A 159 -7.98 -6.84 -31.07
N HIS A 160 -7.96 -6.52 -32.37
CA HIS A 160 -9.15 -6.16 -33.16
C HIS A 160 -9.76 -7.33 -33.97
N ALA A 161 -9.23 -8.55 -33.87
CA ALA A 161 -9.76 -9.69 -34.63
C ALA A 161 -11.18 -10.07 -34.18
N THR A 162 -12.02 -10.51 -35.12
CA THR A 162 -13.34 -11.05 -34.79
C THR A 162 -13.21 -12.45 -34.19
N THR A 163 -14.23 -12.92 -33.46
CA THR A 163 -14.23 -14.29 -32.90
C THR A 163 -14.02 -15.35 -33.97
N ALA A 164 -14.68 -15.22 -35.13
CA ALA A 164 -14.53 -16.17 -36.24
C ALA A 164 -13.09 -16.20 -36.80
N MET A 165 -12.43 -15.04 -36.90
CA MET A 165 -11.02 -14.96 -37.30
C MET A 165 -10.11 -15.65 -36.28
N LEU A 166 -10.35 -15.45 -34.99
CA LEU A 166 -9.55 -16.10 -33.93
C LEU A 166 -9.73 -17.62 -33.94
N VAL A 167 -10.95 -18.13 -34.11
CA VAL A 167 -11.21 -19.57 -34.23
C VAL A 167 -10.42 -20.15 -35.41
N ARG A 168 -10.41 -19.47 -36.57
CA ARG A 168 -9.61 -19.88 -37.72
C ARG A 168 -8.11 -19.89 -37.40
N LEU A 169 -7.59 -18.85 -36.76
CA LEU A 169 -6.16 -18.77 -36.37
C LEU A 169 -5.76 -19.88 -35.40
N CYS A 170 -6.68 -20.35 -34.56
CA CYS A 170 -6.42 -21.49 -33.66
C CYS A 170 -6.18 -22.80 -34.43
N SER A 171 -6.69 -22.93 -35.66
CA SER A 171 -6.45 -24.09 -36.53
C SER A 171 -5.16 -23.99 -37.35
N GLU A 172 -4.54 -22.81 -37.40
CA GLU A 172 -3.27 -22.56 -38.09
C GLU A 172 -2.08 -22.77 -37.14
N PRO A 173 -0.89 -23.13 -37.65
CA PRO A 173 0.32 -23.24 -36.82
C PRO A 173 0.63 -21.94 -36.08
N VAL A 174 1.14 -22.07 -34.85
CA VAL A 174 1.59 -20.93 -34.04
C VAL A 174 2.75 -20.24 -34.77
N LYS A 175 2.61 -18.94 -35.04
CA LYS A 175 3.66 -18.17 -35.73
C LYS A 175 4.90 -17.95 -34.86
N ASP A 176 4.68 -17.68 -33.58
CA ASP A 176 5.72 -17.48 -32.57
C ASP A 176 5.51 -18.50 -31.45
N GLU A 177 6.13 -19.67 -31.61
CA GLU A 177 6.03 -20.76 -30.64
C GLU A 177 6.61 -20.39 -29.27
N GLN A 178 7.64 -19.54 -29.24
CA GLN A 178 8.29 -19.14 -28.00
C GLN A 178 7.38 -18.20 -27.21
N GLY A 179 6.85 -17.16 -27.84
CA GLY A 179 5.90 -16.25 -27.20
C GLY A 179 4.61 -16.96 -26.76
N TYR A 180 4.16 -17.98 -27.51
CA TYR A 180 3.03 -18.81 -27.09
C TYR A 180 3.34 -19.66 -25.85
N LYS A 181 4.53 -20.27 -25.77
CA LYS A 181 4.95 -21.02 -24.58
C LYS A 181 5.04 -20.10 -23.36
N GLU A 182 5.66 -18.94 -23.51
CA GLU A 182 5.75 -17.91 -22.46
C GLU A 182 4.36 -17.43 -22.00
N PHE A 183 3.43 -17.25 -22.93
CA PHE A 183 2.04 -16.91 -22.61
C PHE A 183 1.36 -18.03 -21.82
N CYS A 184 1.52 -19.30 -22.22
CA CYS A 184 0.91 -20.44 -21.53
C CYS A 184 1.43 -20.64 -20.11
N ILE A 185 2.70 -20.30 -19.82
CA ILE A 185 3.29 -20.41 -18.49
C ILE A 185 2.52 -19.56 -17.46
N GLN A 186 2.00 -18.39 -17.86
CA GLN A 186 1.20 -17.50 -16.97
C GLN A 186 -0.12 -18.12 -16.50
N TYR A 187 -0.57 -19.19 -17.16
CA TYR A 187 -1.82 -19.88 -16.82
C TYR A 187 -1.58 -21.31 -16.35
N SER A 188 -0.31 -21.72 -16.17
CA SER A 188 0.05 -23.04 -15.69
C SER A 188 0.08 -23.08 -14.16
N GLU A 189 -0.10 -24.28 -13.60
CA GLU A 189 -0.05 -24.52 -12.14
C GLU A 189 1.35 -24.28 -11.54
N GLU A 190 2.38 -24.13 -12.39
CA GLU A 190 3.80 -24.02 -12.03
C GLU A 190 4.18 -22.61 -11.52
N GLU A 191 3.32 -21.61 -11.67
CA GLU A 191 3.58 -20.23 -11.20
C GLU A 191 3.38 -20.05 -9.68
N ARG A 192 2.91 -21.07 -8.96
CA ARG A 192 2.68 -20.96 -7.51
C ARG A 192 3.99 -20.96 -6.73
N ALA A 193 4.30 -19.85 -6.06
CA ALA A 193 5.49 -19.77 -5.23
C ALA A 193 5.32 -20.64 -3.98
N ALA A 194 6.38 -21.39 -3.63
CA ALA A 194 6.44 -22.10 -2.37
C ALA A 194 6.52 -21.10 -1.21
N ILE A 195 5.80 -21.37 -0.12
CA ILE A 195 5.93 -20.61 1.12
C ILE A 195 7.26 -20.99 1.79
N PRO A 196 8.20 -20.04 1.95
CA PRO A 196 9.49 -20.33 2.54
C PRO A 196 9.38 -20.56 4.05
N THR A 197 10.42 -21.20 4.59
CA THR A 197 10.65 -21.37 6.02
C THR A 197 11.87 -20.55 6.41
N PHE A 198 11.76 -19.75 7.46
CA PHE A 198 12.88 -19.01 8.03
C PHE A 198 13.97 -19.95 8.58
N HIS A 199 15.18 -19.46 8.83
CA HIS A 199 16.29 -20.30 9.27
C HIS A 199 16.03 -21.02 10.60
N LEU A 200 15.27 -20.42 11.52
CA LEU A 200 14.88 -21.06 12.78
C LEU A 200 13.57 -21.85 12.72
N GLY A 201 13.01 -22.08 11.53
CA GLY A 201 11.96 -23.09 11.30
C GLY A 201 10.52 -22.56 11.20
N ASP A 202 10.29 -21.27 11.46
CA ASP A 202 8.97 -20.66 11.28
C ASP A 202 8.62 -20.58 9.78
N ARG A 203 7.40 -20.98 9.40
CA ARG A 203 6.91 -20.80 8.02
C ARG A 203 6.44 -19.35 7.83
N LEU A 204 6.75 -18.75 6.69
CA LEU A 204 6.31 -17.39 6.37
C LEU A 204 4.77 -17.32 6.29
N ALA A 205 4.15 -16.69 7.29
CA ALA A 205 2.71 -16.46 7.31
C ALA A 205 2.33 -15.22 6.47
N LEU A 206 1.62 -15.43 5.37
CA LEU A 206 1.23 -14.33 4.46
C LEU A 206 -0.03 -13.57 4.91
N ASP A 207 -0.90 -14.18 5.70
CA ASP A 207 -2.25 -13.69 6.03
C ASP A 207 -2.32 -12.36 6.82
N GLY A 208 -1.19 -11.69 7.07
CA GLY A 208 -1.13 -10.36 7.67
C GLY A 208 -0.10 -9.42 7.04
N LEU A 209 0.54 -9.85 5.95
CA LEU A 209 1.55 -9.08 5.24
C LEU A 209 0.92 -8.18 4.18
N ASP A 210 1.60 -7.07 3.88
CA ASP A 210 1.27 -6.31 2.68
C ASP A 210 1.67 -7.15 1.44
N PRO A 211 0.80 -7.29 0.41
CA PRO A 211 1.11 -8.13 -0.74
C PRO A 211 2.42 -7.77 -1.47
N ARG A 212 2.78 -6.48 -1.54
CA ARG A 212 4.04 -6.03 -2.16
C ARG A 212 5.24 -6.43 -1.32
N TRP A 213 5.08 -6.45 0.00
CA TRP A 213 6.10 -6.93 0.92
C TRP A 213 6.21 -8.45 0.87
N SER A 214 5.09 -9.17 0.84
CA SER A 214 5.04 -10.62 0.61
C SER A 214 5.76 -11.03 -0.66
N GLU A 215 5.50 -10.33 -1.77
CA GLU A 215 6.16 -10.59 -3.05
C GLU A 215 7.68 -10.47 -2.94
N LEU A 216 8.20 -9.43 -2.27
CA LEU A 216 9.63 -9.28 -2.06
C LEU A 216 10.21 -10.37 -1.14
N LEU A 217 9.51 -10.75 -0.07
CA LEU A 217 9.96 -11.85 0.80
C LEU A 217 10.01 -13.18 0.04
N LEU A 218 9.02 -13.44 -0.83
CA LEU A 218 9.01 -14.60 -1.71
C LEU A 218 10.18 -14.55 -2.70
N GLN A 219 10.42 -13.41 -3.37
CA GLN A 219 11.57 -13.21 -4.27
C GLN A 219 12.91 -13.47 -3.56
N ILE A 220 13.11 -12.93 -2.35
CA ILE A 220 14.33 -13.14 -1.55
C ILE A 220 14.52 -14.61 -1.21
N SER A 221 13.41 -15.32 -0.99
CA SER A 221 13.44 -16.72 -0.55
C SER A 221 13.63 -17.76 -1.64
N GLN A 222 13.49 -17.35 -2.90
CA GLN A 222 13.59 -18.26 -4.04
C GLN A 222 15.06 -18.60 -4.32
N SER A 223 15.34 -19.90 -4.42
CA SER A 223 16.58 -20.43 -4.98
C SER A 223 16.32 -20.70 -6.46
N THR A 224 16.88 -19.92 -7.37
CA THR A 224 16.72 -20.19 -8.81
C THR A 224 17.43 -21.48 -9.19
N PRO A 225 16.75 -22.44 -9.85
CA PRO A 225 17.44 -23.49 -10.60
C PRO A 225 18.00 -22.85 -11.88
N SER A 226 19.31 -23.06 -12.12
CA SER A 226 20.03 -22.76 -13.38
C SER A 226 20.36 -21.29 -13.70
N ASN A 227 21.67 -21.02 -13.85
CA ASN A 227 22.41 -20.06 -14.71
C ASN A 227 21.88 -18.65 -15.06
N GLU A 228 20.75 -18.17 -14.54
CA GLU A 228 20.34 -16.78 -14.69
C GLU A 228 20.69 -15.99 -13.42
N THR A 229 21.56 -15.00 -13.59
CA THR A 229 21.95 -14.05 -12.55
C THR A 229 20.78 -13.13 -12.20
N VAL A 230 19.84 -13.61 -11.38
CA VAL A 230 18.87 -12.70 -10.75
C VAL A 230 19.57 -11.99 -9.60
N ASP A 231 20.41 -11.02 -9.93
CA ASP A 231 21.20 -10.22 -8.97
C ASP A 231 20.34 -9.12 -8.28
N THR A 232 19.07 -9.01 -8.65
CA THR A 232 18.20 -7.88 -8.26
C THR A 232 16.78 -8.31 -7.86
N PHE A 233 16.41 -7.98 -6.62
CA PHE A 233 15.04 -8.11 -6.12
C PHE A 233 14.29 -6.80 -6.33
N ARG A 234 13.00 -6.87 -6.67
CA ARG A 234 12.20 -5.68 -7.02
C ARG A 234 11.21 -5.38 -5.92
N MET A 235 11.28 -4.17 -5.35
CA MET A 235 10.29 -3.65 -4.42
C MET A 235 9.47 -2.54 -5.07
N PHE A 236 8.19 -2.79 -5.34
CA PHE A 236 7.26 -1.74 -5.75
C PHE A 236 6.64 -1.08 -4.52
N LEU A 237 7.08 0.13 -4.19
CA LEU A 237 6.50 0.88 -3.07
C LEU A 237 5.11 1.40 -3.45
N PRO A 238 4.19 1.53 -2.47
CA PRO A 238 2.90 2.16 -2.70
C PRO A 238 3.04 3.56 -3.32
N VAL A 239 2.17 3.88 -4.27
CA VAL A 239 2.12 5.22 -4.86
C VAL A 239 1.43 6.14 -3.86
N LEU A 240 2.20 7.01 -3.22
CA LEU A 240 1.68 8.01 -2.30
C LEU A 240 1.12 9.20 -3.06
N ILE A 241 0.02 9.78 -2.58
CA ILE A 241 -0.49 11.05 -3.10
C ILE A 241 0.44 12.15 -2.58
N ASP A 242 1.41 12.55 -3.40
CA ASP A 242 2.43 13.52 -3.04
C ASP A 242 2.70 14.52 -4.18
N SER A 243 3.47 15.58 -3.92
CA SER A 243 3.76 16.58 -4.94
C SER A 243 4.74 16.06 -5.99
N SER A 244 4.34 16.05 -7.26
CA SER A 244 5.19 15.63 -8.39
C SER A 244 6.38 16.57 -8.64
N GLU A 245 6.30 17.81 -8.18
CA GLU A 245 7.35 18.83 -8.30
C GLU A 245 8.47 18.67 -7.25
N LYS A 246 8.23 17.88 -6.21
CA LYS A 246 9.20 17.61 -5.15
C LYS A 246 9.82 16.23 -5.33
N GLY A 247 10.95 16.00 -4.64
CA GLY A 247 11.52 14.66 -4.50
C GLY A 247 10.51 13.69 -3.88
N THR A 248 10.69 12.39 -4.07
CA THR A 248 9.76 11.39 -3.52
C THR A 248 9.74 11.41 -1.99
N ALA A 249 8.56 11.30 -1.39
CA ALA A 249 8.39 11.19 0.06
C ALA A 249 9.05 9.93 0.68
N TRP A 250 9.35 8.92 -0.14
CA TRP A 250 9.99 7.67 0.29
C TRP A 250 11.47 7.81 0.67
N GLU A 251 12.10 8.93 0.36
CA GLU A 251 13.55 9.07 0.47
C GLU A 251 14.04 9.02 1.93
N ASN A 252 13.44 9.84 2.79
CA ASN A 252 13.90 10.01 4.17
C ASN A 252 13.61 8.78 5.05
N SER A 253 12.71 7.90 4.62
CA SER A 253 12.38 6.64 5.30
C SER A 253 13.19 5.44 4.80
N ARG A 254 14.12 5.64 3.85
CA ARG A 254 14.90 4.57 3.21
C ARG A 254 15.69 3.73 4.22
N TYR A 255 16.32 4.33 5.22
CA TYR A 255 17.15 3.61 6.19
C TYR A 255 16.36 2.57 7.01
N ILE A 256 15.09 2.85 7.31
CA ILE A 256 14.19 1.89 7.99
C ILE A 256 13.91 0.70 7.08
N ARG A 257 13.63 0.94 5.79
CA ARG A 257 13.42 -0.15 4.81
C ARG A 257 14.71 -0.91 4.54
N GLN A 258 15.85 -0.23 4.51
CA GLN A 258 17.17 -0.83 4.41
C GLN A 258 17.41 -1.83 5.55
N LEU A 259 17.06 -1.47 6.79
CA LEU A 259 17.08 -2.38 7.93
C LEU A 259 16.12 -3.57 7.72
N ALA A 260 14.88 -3.32 7.29
CA ALA A 260 13.92 -4.40 7.03
C ALA A 260 14.39 -5.38 5.93
N TYR A 261 14.94 -4.89 4.82
CA TYR A 261 15.50 -5.73 3.75
C TYR A 261 16.71 -6.52 4.24
N SER A 262 17.58 -5.89 5.02
CA SER A 262 18.79 -6.54 5.54
C SER A 262 18.42 -7.65 6.52
N LEU A 263 17.44 -7.43 7.41
CA LEU A 263 16.92 -8.49 8.26
C LEU A 263 16.27 -9.61 7.42
N ALA A 264 15.36 -9.29 6.50
CA ALA A 264 14.66 -10.28 5.68
C ALA A 264 15.64 -11.18 4.92
N ARG A 265 16.67 -10.58 4.31
CA ARG A 265 17.71 -11.31 3.58
C ARG A 265 18.48 -12.30 4.45
N ASN A 266 18.73 -11.96 5.72
CA ASN A 266 19.47 -12.81 6.66
C ASN A 266 18.55 -13.78 7.44
N MET A 267 17.23 -13.58 7.41
CA MET A 267 16.24 -14.47 8.05
C MET A 267 15.76 -15.58 7.11
N LEU A 268 15.73 -15.31 5.80
CA LEU A 268 15.21 -16.22 4.79
C LEU A 268 16.32 -16.95 4.03
N PRO A 269 16.16 -18.26 3.73
CA PRO A 269 17.05 -18.97 2.84
C PRO A 269 16.91 -18.43 1.42
N GLY A 270 17.99 -18.37 0.64
CA GLY A 270 17.92 -17.89 -0.75
C GLY A 270 19.23 -17.27 -1.25
N ILE A 271 19.23 -16.81 -2.50
CA ILE A 271 20.40 -16.22 -3.16
C ILE A 271 20.67 -14.79 -2.69
N SER A 272 21.95 -14.37 -2.77
CA SER A 272 22.33 -13.00 -2.45
C SER A 272 22.04 -12.09 -3.63
N GLY A 273 21.33 -11.00 -3.36
CA GLY A 273 20.96 -10.02 -4.36
C GLY A 273 20.68 -8.67 -3.72
N SER A 274 20.61 -7.63 -4.55
CA SER A 274 20.32 -6.27 -4.08
C SER A 274 18.87 -5.89 -4.32
N VAL A 275 18.28 -5.14 -3.38
CA VAL A 275 16.89 -4.69 -3.50
C VAL A 275 16.83 -3.38 -4.29
N HIS A 276 16.00 -3.33 -5.31
CA HIS A 276 15.73 -2.14 -6.12
C HIS A 276 14.33 -1.62 -5.85
N GLU A 277 14.24 -0.38 -5.37
CA GLU A 277 12.98 0.28 -5.06
C GLU A 277 12.42 1.04 -6.26
N TYR A 278 11.15 0.74 -6.57
CA TYR A 278 10.35 1.40 -7.58
C TYR A 278 9.34 2.29 -6.88
N ARG A 279 9.57 3.61 -6.92
CA ARG A 279 8.86 4.61 -6.09
C ARG A 279 7.91 5.48 -6.92
N ARG A 280 8.44 6.05 -8.02
CA ARG A 280 7.73 6.78 -9.08
C ARG A 280 8.27 6.25 -10.40
N VAL A 281 7.56 5.30 -11.01
CA VAL A 281 8.02 4.64 -12.23
C VAL A 281 7.49 5.43 -13.41
N GLN A 282 8.35 6.14 -14.15
CA GLN A 282 7.90 6.98 -15.27
C GLN A 282 7.92 6.24 -16.60
N THR A 283 8.88 5.31 -16.76
CA THR A 283 9.08 4.54 -17.97
C THR A 283 9.25 3.06 -17.63
N ARG A 284 9.08 2.20 -18.64
CA ARG A 284 9.29 0.75 -18.48
C ARG A 284 10.78 0.41 -18.30
N ASP A 285 11.69 1.23 -18.80
CA ASP A 285 13.12 0.90 -18.76
C ASP A 285 13.83 1.39 -17.48
N GLN A 286 13.09 1.98 -16.54
CA GLN A 286 13.65 2.47 -15.28
C GLN A 286 14.07 1.30 -14.39
N SER A 287 15.33 1.26 -13.95
CA SER A 287 15.91 0.15 -13.17
C SER A 287 15.60 0.17 -11.66
N GLY A 288 14.79 1.13 -11.19
CA GLY A 288 14.56 1.38 -9.77
C GLY A 288 15.81 1.95 -9.08
N ARG A 289 15.71 2.24 -7.77
CA ARG A 289 16.86 2.71 -6.98
C ARG A 289 17.36 1.58 -6.08
N GLN A 290 18.61 1.20 -6.28
CA GLN A 290 19.27 0.20 -5.44
C GLN A 290 19.34 0.66 -3.98
N VAL A 291 19.03 -0.26 -3.07
CA VAL A 291 19.20 -0.13 -1.62
C VAL A 291 20.23 -1.15 -1.19
N THR A 292 21.39 -0.65 -0.76
CA THR A 292 22.50 -1.48 -0.27
C THR A 292 22.09 -2.16 1.03
N LEU A 293 22.36 -3.45 1.18
CA LEU A 293 22.07 -4.16 2.43
C LEU A 293 23.12 -3.82 3.50
N LEU A 294 22.70 -3.81 4.76
CA LEU A 294 23.54 -3.51 5.92
C LEU A 294 24.42 -4.70 6.29
N SER A 295 25.62 -4.42 6.78
CA SER A 295 26.42 -5.42 7.51
C SER A 295 25.79 -5.75 8.87
N GLN A 296 26.20 -6.86 9.47
CA GLN A 296 25.70 -7.26 10.80
C GLN A 296 25.92 -6.17 11.88
N SER A 297 27.07 -5.50 11.86
CA SER A 297 27.34 -4.40 12.80
C SER A 297 26.44 -3.19 12.56
N ALA A 298 26.18 -2.86 11.29
CA ALA A 298 25.26 -1.77 10.94
C ALA A 298 23.81 -2.10 11.31
N ILE A 299 23.37 -3.36 11.17
CA ILE A 299 22.05 -3.82 11.65
C ILE A 299 21.92 -3.53 13.16
N HIS A 300 22.90 -3.93 13.96
CA HIS A 300 22.87 -3.68 15.41
C HIS A 300 22.79 -2.19 15.74
N THR A 301 23.56 -1.34 15.04
CA THR A 301 23.55 0.11 15.22
C THR A 301 22.17 0.70 14.90
N GLU A 302 21.61 0.37 13.74
CA GLU A 302 20.29 0.89 13.30
C GLU A 302 19.16 0.42 14.22
N VAL A 303 19.20 -0.84 14.68
CA VAL A 303 18.24 -1.36 15.67
C VAL A 303 18.34 -0.61 16.98
N ALA A 304 19.56 -0.38 17.48
CA ALA A 304 19.78 0.32 18.74
C ALA A 304 19.32 1.78 18.66
N ASP A 305 19.65 2.46 17.56
CA ASP A 305 19.27 3.85 17.33
C ASP A 305 17.75 4.04 17.20
N LEU A 306 17.09 3.17 16.44
CA LEU A 306 15.63 3.21 16.30
C LEU A 306 14.94 2.89 17.64
N ALA A 307 15.43 1.90 18.38
CA ALA A 307 14.92 1.56 19.70
C ALA A 307 15.04 2.72 20.69
N ASP A 308 16.23 3.33 20.78
CA ASP A 308 16.52 4.46 21.68
C ASP A 308 15.66 5.68 21.33
N THR A 309 15.47 5.96 20.04
CA THR A 309 14.60 7.06 19.59
C THR A 309 13.16 6.88 20.07
N LEU A 310 12.57 5.70 19.82
CA LEU A 310 11.18 5.42 20.18
C LEU A 310 11.00 5.35 21.71
N GLU A 311 11.95 4.75 22.42
CA GLU A 311 11.95 4.65 23.89
C GLU A 311 12.03 6.03 24.55
N ARG A 312 13.00 6.87 24.13
CA ARG A 312 13.12 8.25 24.65
C ARG A 312 11.88 9.08 24.38
N LEU A 313 11.29 8.94 23.21
CA LEU A 313 10.06 9.67 22.89
C LEU A 313 8.90 9.23 23.78
N ALA A 314 8.79 7.92 24.07
CA ALA A 314 7.80 7.41 25.01
C ALA A 314 8.01 7.95 26.43
N ILE A 315 9.25 8.14 26.88
CA ILE A 315 9.59 8.74 28.18
C ILE A 315 9.17 10.22 28.24
N LEU A 316 9.41 10.99 27.17
CA LEU A 316 9.05 12.41 27.09
C LEU A 316 7.54 12.66 26.93
N LEU A 317 6.79 11.64 26.49
CA LEU A 317 5.34 11.69 26.33
C LEU A 317 4.65 10.64 27.21
N PRO A 318 4.75 10.76 28.56
CA PRO A 318 4.09 9.82 29.45
C PRO A 318 2.57 9.99 29.37
N GLY A 319 1.86 8.88 29.24
CA GLY A 319 0.40 8.81 29.12
C GLY A 319 -0.08 8.29 27.76
N LYS A 320 -1.31 7.77 27.71
CA LYS A 320 -1.96 7.18 26.52
C LYS A 320 -2.26 8.21 25.42
N ARG A 321 -1.24 8.86 24.88
CA ARG A 321 -1.33 9.81 23.76
C ARG A 321 -0.72 9.20 22.50
N ASP A 322 -1.15 7.98 22.20
CA ASP A 322 -0.55 7.12 21.20
C ASP A 322 -0.48 7.81 19.82
N ALA A 323 -1.54 8.52 19.44
CA ALA A 323 -1.56 9.30 18.19
C ALA A 323 -0.48 10.39 18.17
N LEU A 324 -0.31 11.18 19.24
CA LEU A 324 0.71 12.22 19.30
C LEU A 324 2.12 11.64 19.31
N HIS A 325 2.34 10.57 20.06
CA HIS A 325 3.60 9.85 20.10
C HIS A 325 4.02 9.43 18.68
N TRP A 326 3.14 8.74 17.95
CA TRP A 326 3.46 8.23 16.62
C TRP A 326 3.64 9.32 15.57
N HIS A 327 2.81 10.37 15.58
CA HIS A 327 3.02 11.49 14.66
C HIS A 327 4.37 12.19 14.89
N LEU A 328 4.77 12.38 16.15
CA LEU A 328 6.08 12.94 16.47
C LEU A 328 7.21 11.97 16.13
N ALA A 329 7.03 10.67 16.33
CA ALA A 329 8.00 9.65 15.91
C ALA A 329 8.24 9.74 14.40
N TYR A 330 7.17 9.83 13.59
CA TYR A 330 7.30 9.93 12.14
C TYR A 330 8.05 11.20 11.71
N ILE A 331 7.74 12.33 12.34
CA ILE A 331 8.44 13.60 12.12
C ILE A 331 9.93 13.47 12.47
N ILE A 332 10.26 12.95 13.66
CA ILE A 332 11.64 12.79 14.12
C ILE A 332 12.44 11.91 13.15
N LEU A 333 11.89 10.75 12.81
CA LEU A 333 12.55 9.78 11.93
C LEU A 333 12.74 10.34 10.50
N ASP A 334 11.79 11.12 9.98
CA ASP A 334 11.96 11.80 8.69
C ASP A 334 13.11 12.82 8.72
N ILE A 335 13.15 13.68 9.75
CA ILE A 335 14.20 14.68 9.89
C ILE A 335 15.58 14.01 10.00
N ARG A 336 15.68 12.97 10.82
CA ARG A 336 16.91 12.17 10.96
C ARG A 336 17.35 11.56 9.64
N GLY A 337 16.42 11.01 8.87
CA GLY A 337 16.70 10.46 7.54
C GLY A 337 17.24 11.51 6.57
N SER A 338 16.69 12.73 6.57
CA SER A 338 17.25 13.83 5.76
C SER A 338 18.64 14.27 6.23
N ALA A 339 18.87 14.33 7.54
CA ALA A 339 20.15 14.73 8.13
C ALA A 339 21.27 13.71 7.84
N ALA A 340 20.96 12.41 7.88
CA ALA A 340 21.90 11.34 7.54
C ALA A 340 22.42 11.45 6.09
N ASP A 341 21.60 11.98 5.19
CA ASP A 341 21.96 12.25 3.78
C ASP A 341 22.51 13.67 3.55
N ALA A 342 22.78 14.44 4.61
CA ALA A 342 23.18 15.86 4.55
C ALA A 342 22.22 16.73 3.71
N ARG A 343 20.92 16.41 3.72
CA ARG A 343 19.87 17.16 3.02
C ARG A 343 19.07 18.03 3.98
N ALA A 344 18.60 19.17 3.49
CA ALA A 344 17.65 20.02 4.21
C ALA A 344 16.33 19.27 4.44
N SER A 345 15.76 19.42 5.63
CA SER A 345 14.50 18.74 5.99
C SER A 345 13.29 19.56 5.57
N PHE A 346 12.55 19.05 4.58
CA PHE A 346 11.26 19.63 4.17
C PHE A 346 10.24 19.66 5.33
N VAL A 347 10.28 18.67 6.22
CA VAL A 347 9.41 18.60 7.40
C VAL A 347 9.73 19.74 8.38
N VAL A 348 11.01 20.07 8.60
CA VAL A 348 11.40 21.21 9.44
C VAL A 348 10.87 22.52 8.85
N ASP A 349 11.04 22.73 7.54
CA ASP A 349 10.54 23.94 6.87
C ASP A 349 9.02 24.09 7.02
N MET A 350 8.28 22.99 6.88
CA MET A 350 6.82 22.97 7.07
C MET A 350 6.42 23.31 8.52
N LEU A 351 7.12 22.75 9.51
CA LEU A 351 6.88 23.03 10.93
C LEU A 351 7.12 24.50 11.28
N GLN A 352 8.13 25.14 10.69
CA GLN A 352 8.43 26.56 10.90
C GLN A 352 7.37 27.48 10.30
N GLN A 353 6.81 27.12 9.14
CA GLN A 353 5.77 27.93 8.49
C GLN A 353 4.46 27.92 9.27
N ALA A 354 4.18 26.88 10.06
CA ALA A 354 3.00 26.74 10.93
C ALA A 354 1.64 27.04 10.25
N LYS A 355 1.54 26.81 8.93
CA LYS A 355 0.34 27.05 8.13
C LYS A 355 -0.38 25.73 7.83
N TRP A 356 -1.31 25.39 8.72
CA TRP A 356 -2.06 24.12 8.65
C TRP A 356 -3.41 24.32 7.95
N PRO A 357 -3.85 23.43 7.03
CA PRO A 357 -5.13 23.56 6.35
C PRO A 357 -6.34 23.45 7.28
N GLY A 358 -7.41 24.18 6.97
CA GLY A 358 -8.69 24.13 7.69
C GLY A 358 -9.36 22.76 7.66
N GLU A 359 -10.14 22.43 8.69
CA GLU A 359 -10.97 21.21 8.68
C GLU A 359 -12.02 21.22 7.56
N HIS A 360 -12.45 22.42 7.13
CA HIS A 360 -13.45 22.66 6.08
C HIS A 360 -12.84 23.17 4.76
N ALA A 361 -11.53 23.06 4.56
CA ALA A 361 -10.92 23.48 3.30
C ALA A 361 -11.23 22.46 2.20
N ASP A 362 -11.91 22.89 1.13
CA ASP A 362 -12.25 22.03 -0.03
C ASP A 362 -11.00 21.57 -0.80
N THR A 363 -9.97 22.41 -0.78
CA THR A 363 -8.67 22.15 -1.41
C THR A 363 -7.56 22.23 -0.36
N ILE A 364 -6.67 21.25 -0.37
CA ILE A 364 -5.52 21.16 0.53
C ILE A 364 -4.23 21.49 -0.24
N PRO A 365 -3.37 22.40 0.25
CA PRO A 365 -2.11 22.75 -0.41
C PRO A 365 -1.22 21.52 -0.65
N TRP A 366 -0.64 21.42 -1.85
CA TRP A 366 0.26 20.31 -2.22
C TRP A 366 1.46 20.16 -1.30
N THR A 367 1.96 21.26 -0.71
CA THR A 367 3.03 21.22 0.29
C THR A 367 2.61 20.46 1.54
N PHE A 368 1.39 20.67 2.02
CA PHE A 368 0.86 19.92 3.17
C PHE A 368 0.55 18.46 2.81
N VAL A 369 0.02 18.21 1.61
CA VAL A 369 -0.20 16.83 1.12
C VAL A 369 1.12 16.07 1.07
N HIS A 370 2.16 16.68 0.51
CA HIS A 370 3.49 16.09 0.47
C HIS A 370 4.07 15.86 1.87
N PHE A 371 3.85 16.78 2.81
CA PHE A 371 4.24 16.60 4.21
C PHE A 371 3.57 15.38 4.85
N VAL A 372 2.26 15.17 4.62
CA VAL A 372 1.56 13.97 5.10
C VAL A 372 2.12 12.71 4.43
N ALA A 373 2.43 12.75 3.13
CA ALA A 373 3.04 11.63 2.42
C ALA A 373 4.40 11.21 3.02
N HIS A 374 5.22 12.15 3.49
CA HIS A 374 6.45 11.83 4.23
C HIS A 374 6.17 11.01 5.50
N LEU A 375 5.16 11.41 6.28
CA LEU A 375 4.77 10.67 7.49
C LEU A 375 4.23 9.28 7.15
N GLN A 376 3.43 9.17 6.08
CA GLN A 376 2.94 7.88 5.56
C GLN A 376 4.08 6.97 5.11
N ALA A 377 5.13 7.53 4.49
CA ALA A 377 6.29 6.78 4.05
C ALA A 377 7.09 6.21 5.25
N ILE A 378 7.29 7.00 6.31
CA ILE A 378 7.92 6.52 7.55
C ILE A 378 7.05 5.45 8.20
N TYR A 379 5.76 5.71 8.36
CA TYR A 379 4.80 4.77 8.93
C TYR A 379 4.82 3.42 8.21
N TYR A 380 4.72 3.42 6.87
CA TYR A 380 4.73 2.20 6.07
C TYR A 380 6.08 1.46 6.18
N SER A 381 7.20 2.19 6.25
CA SER A 381 8.53 1.59 6.42
C SER A 381 8.67 0.90 7.78
N LEU A 382 8.13 1.50 8.86
CA LEU A 382 8.05 0.86 10.18
C LEU A 382 7.13 -0.36 10.15
N ARG A 383 6.00 -0.27 9.42
CA ARG A 383 5.07 -1.39 9.27
C ARG A 383 5.72 -2.59 8.60
N MET A 384 6.52 -2.40 7.55
CA MET A 384 7.29 -3.49 6.91
C MET A 384 8.21 -4.19 7.92
N LEU A 385 8.90 -3.41 8.75
CA LEU A 385 9.78 -3.92 9.80
C LEU A 385 8.99 -4.69 10.87
N THR A 386 7.88 -4.14 11.36
CA THR A 386 6.99 -4.81 12.33
C THR A 386 6.47 -6.13 11.78
N GLN A 387 5.95 -6.12 10.54
CA GLN A 387 5.44 -7.32 9.87
C GLN A 387 6.49 -8.43 9.75
N LEU A 388 7.74 -8.07 9.43
CA LEU A 388 8.85 -9.04 9.39
C LEU A 388 9.20 -9.60 10.77
N ILE A 389 9.29 -8.73 11.79
CA ILE A 389 9.58 -9.15 13.18
C ILE A 389 8.49 -10.08 13.71
N HIS A 390 7.23 -9.86 13.34
CA HIS A 390 6.12 -10.75 13.71
C HIS A 390 6.10 -12.05 12.90
N ALA A 391 6.63 -12.06 11.67
CA ALA A 391 6.71 -13.27 10.85
C ALA A 391 7.71 -14.30 11.40
N SER A 392 8.86 -13.85 11.93
CA SER A 392 9.73 -14.68 12.77
C SER A 392 10.44 -13.83 13.82
N ARG A 393 9.97 -13.93 15.07
CA ARG A 393 10.54 -13.19 16.20
C ARG A 393 11.89 -13.78 16.63
N ALA A 394 12.07 -15.09 16.43
CA ALA A 394 13.30 -15.79 16.80
C ALA A 394 14.46 -15.38 15.88
N ASP A 395 14.26 -15.42 14.56
CA ASP A 395 15.30 -15.05 13.59
C ASP A 395 15.63 -13.56 13.70
N ALA A 396 14.61 -12.70 13.80
CA ALA A 396 14.81 -11.26 13.98
C ALA A 396 15.61 -10.96 15.25
N LYS A 397 15.34 -11.63 16.37
CA LYS A 397 16.10 -11.47 17.61
C LYS A 397 17.56 -11.88 17.46
N ALA A 398 17.82 -13.01 16.80
CA ALA A 398 19.17 -13.50 16.58
C ALA A 398 20.04 -12.50 15.80
N LEU A 399 19.44 -11.80 14.83
CA LEU A 399 20.12 -10.85 13.96
C LEU A 399 20.15 -9.41 14.48
N ALA A 400 19.13 -8.97 15.22
CA ALA A 400 19.01 -7.59 15.66
C ALA A 400 19.81 -7.29 16.95
N GLY A 401 20.29 -8.32 17.63
CA GLY A 401 21.18 -8.18 18.79
C GLY A 401 20.48 -7.67 20.07
N PRO A 402 21.23 -7.10 21.02
CA PRO A 402 20.72 -6.80 22.38
C PRO A 402 19.55 -5.83 22.44
N SER A 403 19.49 -4.86 21.51
CA SER A 403 18.44 -3.82 21.48
C SER A 403 17.12 -4.32 20.87
N PHE A 404 17.07 -5.54 20.34
CA PHE A 404 15.88 -6.11 19.71
C PHE A 404 14.64 -6.04 20.59
N ALA A 405 14.75 -6.43 21.87
CA ALA A 405 13.59 -6.49 22.77
C ALA A 405 12.92 -5.13 22.93
N LYS A 406 13.73 -4.06 23.03
CA LYS A 406 13.25 -2.68 23.12
C LYS A 406 12.55 -2.25 21.83
N LEU A 407 13.17 -2.51 20.68
CA LEU A 407 12.59 -2.20 19.37
C LEU A 407 11.26 -2.92 19.16
N ALA A 408 11.23 -4.24 19.38
CA ALA A 408 10.03 -5.05 19.22
C ALA A 408 8.89 -4.55 20.12
N GLN A 409 9.17 -4.24 21.39
CA GLN A 409 8.17 -3.70 22.31
C GLN A 409 7.60 -2.34 21.86
N ALA A 410 8.43 -1.47 21.29
CA ALA A 410 7.97 -0.19 20.75
C ALA A 410 7.10 -0.40 19.51
N LEU A 411 7.51 -1.29 18.60
CA LEU A 411 6.80 -1.59 17.35
C LEU A 411 5.51 -2.37 17.54
N ASP A 412 5.36 -3.14 18.64
CA ASP A 412 4.11 -3.80 19.01
C ASP A 412 2.95 -2.80 19.25
N ARG A 413 3.28 -1.52 19.45
CA ARG A 413 2.31 -0.42 19.63
C ARG A 413 2.09 0.40 18.36
N LEU A 414 2.67 0.00 17.22
CA LEU A 414 2.51 0.71 15.95
C LEU A 414 1.03 0.76 15.57
N PRO A 415 0.48 1.92 15.16
CA PRO A 415 -0.92 2.05 14.82
C PRO A 415 -1.29 1.19 13.60
N LEU A 416 -2.54 0.77 13.58
CA LEU A 416 -3.16 0.07 12.46
C LEU A 416 -3.32 1.01 11.26
N LEU A 417 -3.64 0.47 10.09
CA LEU A 417 -3.80 1.29 8.87
C LEU A 417 -4.94 2.30 9.03
N GLU A 418 -5.99 1.94 9.76
CA GLU A 418 -7.10 2.82 10.12
C GLU A 418 -6.66 4.05 10.96
N ASP A 419 -5.52 3.97 11.63
CA ASP A 419 -4.93 5.04 12.43
C ASP A 419 -3.65 5.62 11.80
N SER A 420 -3.38 5.26 10.55
CA SER A 420 -2.24 5.79 9.79
C SER A 420 -2.34 7.31 9.62
N PRO A 421 -1.20 8.03 9.48
CA PRO A 421 -1.23 9.47 9.37
C PRO A 421 -1.98 9.91 8.10
N ASP A 422 -3.00 10.73 8.29
CA ASP A 422 -3.83 11.31 7.23
C ASP A 422 -3.88 12.84 7.33
N ALA A 423 -4.37 13.50 6.26
CA ALA A 423 -4.36 14.96 6.22
C ALA A 423 -5.21 15.60 7.33
N ARG A 424 -6.31 14.95 7.73
CA ARG A 424 -7.21 15.46 8.79
C ARG A 424 -6.57 15.32 10.17
N GLY A 425 -6.10 14.13 10.52
CA GLY A 425 -5.47 13.81 11.80
C GLY A 425 -4.22 14.64 12.04
N VAL A 426 -3.35 14.74 11.02
CA VAL A 426 -2.13 15.55 11.09
C VAL A 426 -2.46 17.04 11.28
N SER A 427 -3.42 17.58 10.51
CA SER A 427 -3.79 19.00 10.64
C SER A 427 -4.40 19.29 12.02
N LYS A 428 -5.31 18.43 12.49
CA LYS A 428 -5.92 18.55 13.83
C LYS A 428 -4.88 18.49 14.94
N LEU A 429 -3.92 17.57 14.86
CA LEU A 429 -2.85 17.43 15.83
C LEU A 429 -1.99 18.70 15.91
N LEU A 430 -1.51 19.20 14.76
CA LEU A 430 -0.63 20.36 14.70
C LEU A 430 -1.31 21.68 15.10
N ARG A 431 -2.64 21.76 14.99
CA ARG A 431 -3.44 22.89 15.47
C ARG A 431 -3.73 22.84 16.97
N THR A 432 -3.84 21.64 17.55
CA THR A 432 -4.25 21.46 18.95
C THR A 432 -3.08 21.44 19.93
N VAL A 433 -1.90 21.00 19.48
CA VAL A 433 -0.70 20.98 20.32
C VAL A 433 0.01 22.34 20.26
N PRO A 434 0.29 22.99 21.40
CA PRO A 434 1.05 24.24 21.40
C PRO A 434 2.39 24.08 20.69
N ALA A 435 2.68 24.96 19.72
CA ALA A 435 3.90 24.89 18.91
C ALA A 435 5.19 24.81 19.76
N GLY A 436 5.23 25.54 20.89
CA GLY A 436 6.37 25.51 21.82
C GLY A 436 6.57 24.14 22.50
N LYS A 437 5.50 23.38 22.74
CA LYS A 437 5.60 22.03 23.31
C LYS A 437 6.12 21.03 22.27
N THR A 438 5.62 21.09 21.04
CA THR A 438 6.10 20.27 19.93
C THR A 438 7.58 20.55 19.64
N SER A 439 7.95 21.83 19.50
CA SER A 439 9.33 22.24 19.26
C SER A 439 10.27 21.83 20.41
N GLY A 440 9.83 21.93 21.67
CA GLY A 440 10.61 21.51 22.82
C GLY A 440 10.92 20.01 22.80
N ILE A 441 9.93 19.17 22.45
CA ILE A 441 10.15 17.72 22.32
C ILE A 441 11.09 17.41 21.15
N LEU A 442 10.85 18.00 19.98
CA LEU A 442 11.66 17.76 18.79
C LEU A 442 13.14 18.13 19.00
N ALA A 443 13.42 19.21 19.74
CA ALA A 443 14.78 19.64 20.05
C ALA A 443 15.62 18.61 20.84
N HIS A 444 14.99 17.60 21.46
CA HIS A 444 15.72 16.49 22.11
C HIS A 444 16.27 15.45 21.12
N PHE A 445 15.79 15.45 19.88
CA PHE A 445 16.13 14.42 18.89
C PHE A 445 16.82 14.98 17.66
N VAL A 446 16.54 16.24 17.30
CA VAL A 446 17.01 16.85 16.06
C VAL A 446 17.37 18.32 16.28
N GLU A 447 18.39 18.79 15.56
CA GLU A 447 18.74 20.21 15.55
C GLU A 447 17.69 21.01 14.79
N LEU A 448 16.97 21.86 15.51
CA LEU A 448 15.99 22.79 14.91
C LEU A 448 16.66 24.14 14.66
N PRO A 449 16.47 24.77 13.47
CA PRO A 449 16.93 26.12 13.24
C PRO A 449 16.28 27.09 14.23
N LYS A 450 17.06 28.02 14.79
CA LYS A 450 16.55 29.03 15.72
C LYS A 450 15.46 29.86 15.02
N PRO A 451 14.31 30.13 15.67
CA PRO A 451 13.26 30.94 15.07
C PRO A 451 13.81 32.32 14.71
N GLN A 452 13.71 32.70 13.43
CA GLN A 452 13.99 34.07 13.01
C GLN A 452 12.95 34.97 13.68
N LYS A 453 13.40 35.90 14.53
CA LYS A 453 12.55 36.93 15.11
C LYS A 453 12.12 37.87 13.98
N GLU A 454 10.97 37.60 13.38
CA GLU A 454 10.27 38.62 12.59
C GLU A 454 9.89 39.75 13.54
N ASN A 455 10.35 40.97 13.22
CA ASN A 455 10.01 42.19 13.95
C ASN A 455 8.49 42.43 13.86
N GLU A 456 7.76 42.02 14.90
CA GLU A 456 6.35 42.37 15.09
C GLU A 456 6.20 43.89 15.24
N LYS A 457 5.92 44.59 14.13
CA LYS A 457 5.27 45.90 14.19
C LYS A 457 3.79 45.69 14.48
N THR A 458 3.47 45.81 15.76
CA THR A 458 2.15 45.96 16.35
C THR A 458 1.20 46.81 15.50
N ARG A 459 0.09 46.21 15.04
CA ARG A 459 -1.15 46.94 14.72
C ARG A 459 -2.29 46.37 15.54
N LYS A 460 -2.56 47.04 16.68
CA LYS A 460 -3.79 46.89 17.46
C LYS A 460 -4.99 47.27 16.59
N ARG A 461 -5.95 46.36 16.43
CA ARG A 461 -7.36 46.72 16.19
C ARG A 461 -8.28 45.77 16.94
N THR A 462 -8.82 46.28 18.02
CA THR A 462 -9.91 45.74 18.83
C THR A 462 -11.18 45.67 17.99
N LYS A 463 -11.86 44.52 17.95
CA LYS A 463 -13.32 44.51 17.71
C LYS A 463 -13.99 43.37 18.48
N LYS A 464 -14.98 43.81 19.24
CA LYS A 464 -15.81 43.10 20.21
C LYS A 464 -17.08 42.63 19.49
N GLN A 465 -17.43 41.34 19.51
CA GLN A 465 -18.78 40.85 19.21
C GLN A 465 -18.94 39.42 19.77
N LYS A 466 -19.52 39.29 20.96
CA LYS A 466 -20.94 39.11 21.31
C LYS A 466 -21.39 37.64 21.13
N ASN A 467 -21.42 37.00 22.29
CA ASN A 467 -22.00 35.70 22.63
C ASN A 467 -23.44 35.59 22.11
N ASN A 468 -23.80 34.44 21.52
CA ASN A 468 -25.17 33.92 21.56
C ASN A 468 -25.09 32.39 21.50
N GLY A 469 -25.60 31.77 22.56
CA GLY A 469 -25.70 30.32 22.68
C GLY A 469 -26.83 29.76 21.82
N ALA A 470 -26.58 28.59 21.25
CA ALA A 470 -27.61 27.67 20.80
C ALA A 470 -27.17 26.26 21.18
N VAL A 471 -27.93 25.68 22.10
CA VAL A 471 -27.87 24.27 22.49
C VAL A 471 -28.31 23.44 21.28
N SER A 472 -27.42 22.60 20.74
CA SER A 472 -27.79 21.59 19.74
C SER A 472 -27.62 20.19 20.33
N LYS A 473 -28.73 19.46 20.33
CA LYS A 473 -28.89 18.09 20.82
C LYS A 473 -28.01 17.15 19.99
N LYS A 474 -27.17 16.36 20.67
CA LYS A 474 -26.42 15.24 20.08
C LYS A 474 -27.38 14.13 19.66
N PRO A 475 -27.34 13.63 18.41
CA PRO A 475 -27.61 12.23 18.16
C PRO A 475 -26.30 11.46 18.35
N ALA A 476 -26.36 10.36 19.10
CA ALA A 476 -25.29 9.39 19.19
C ALA A 476 -25.07 8.78 17.80
N LYS A 477 -24.03 9.23 17.10
CA LYS A 477 -23.54 8.55 15.90
C LYS A 477 -22.37 7.67 16.30
N SER A 478 -22.51 6.40 15.95
CA SER A 478 -21.45 5.40 15.88
C SER A 478 -20.17 6.03 15.33
N ILE A 479 -19.04 5.72 15.97
CA ILE A 479 -17.71 6.17 15.60
C ILE A 479 -17.37 5.48 14.27
N ALA A 480 -17.82 6.07 13.17
CA ALA A 480 -17.28 5.78 11.86
C ALA A 480 -15.79 6.16 11.90
N ALA A 481 -14.93 5.27 11.43
CA ALA A 481 -13.50 5.48 11.43
C ALA A 481 -13.17 6.80 10.73
N SER A 482 -12.31 7.62 11.32
CA SER A 482 -12.04 8.98 10.82
C SER A 482 -11.05 9.02 9.64
N ASN A 483 -10.62 7.85 9.14
CA ASN A 483 -9.55 7.63 8.18
C ASN A 483 -10.06 6.73 7.04
N MET A 484 -9.63 7.00 5.81
CA MET A 484 -10.00 6.25 4.59
C MET A 484 -9.60 4.76 4.59
N PHE A 485 -8.78 4.34 5.54
CA PHE A 485 -8.37 2.94 5.73
C PHE A 485 -9.12 2.25 6.88
N GLY A 486 -10.02 2.94 7.55
CA GLY A 486 -10.90 2.36 8.56
C GLY A 486 -12.06 1.61 7.92
N LEU A 487 -11.78 0.39 7.49
CA LEU A 487 -12.70 -0.44 6.73
C LEU A 487 -13.42 -1.43 7.66
N LEU A 488 -14.73 -1.61 7.41
CA LEU A 488 -15.66 -2.42 8.20
C LEU A 488 -15.87 -1.92 9.64
N PRO A 489 -17.10 -1.89 10.16
CA PRO A 489 -17.31 -1.68 11.58
C PRO A 489 -16.67 -2.85 12.36
N MET A 490 -15.94 -2.53 13.42
CA MET A 490 -15.41 -3.53 14.35
C MET A 490 -16.56 -4.10 15.18
N ASP A 491 -16.73 -5.43 15.12
CA ASP A 491 -17.75 -6.19 15.88
C ASP A 491 -17.37 -6.41 17.35
#